data_AF-A0A4Y9UMV8-F1
#
_entry.id   AF-A0A4Y9UMV8-F1
#
_cell.length_a   1.000
_cell.length_b   1.000
_cell.length_c   1.000
_cell.angle_alpha   90.00
_cell.angle_beta   90.00
_cell.angle_gamma   90.00
#
_symmetry.space_group_name_H-M   'P 1'
#
loop_
_entity.id
_entity.type
_entity.pdbx_description
1 polymer ?
#
loop_
_entity_poly.entity_id
_entity_poly.type
_entity_poly.pdbx_seq_one_letter_code
_entity_poly.pdbx_strand_id
1 'polypeptide(L)'
;MLPVVRTSRISAPAVLLALSIAAVLGGCAGRPSQGVLVPTAQVAPGNTNVPIYVVTNRKRSDVDPGEMFSGDRSDELSFAEVTVSIPPDAARKIGEVQWPASLPGDPQRDFTTVSADYLDKTHFAASVAAAMKQSGRNKVLVFVHGFNNRFDDAVYRFAQIVHDSKVPVVPVLFTWPSRGELRLRAYTYDRESANFSRDALDNLLSTLDASPAVGEVYLLAHSMGNWIALEALRTRAIRAPAVASKRSKLKNVMLVAPDVDVDVFRSQLNRMSGARPPISLFVSRDDGALSLSKTIWGDVARLGDIDPTQEPYRTELARDRIDVYDLTKLAVAGDDAHDRAFEQVGPVVAMIRQRMAQGQALGEQKAAAGPLARLAE
;
A
#
# COMPACT_ATOMS: atom_id res chain seq x y z
N MET A 1 24.26 41.99 43.77
CA MET A 1 24.62 40.78 43.02
C MET A 1 23.53 40.54 41.98
N LEU A 2 23.79 40.88 40.71
CA LEU A 2 22.89 40.61 39.58
C LEU A 2 23.23 39.22 39.00
N PRO A 3 22.25 38.37 38.64
CA PRO A 3 22.54 37.06 38.09
C PRO A 3 22.99 37.19 36.63
N VAL A 4 24.13 36.55 36.33
CA VAL A 4 24.66 36.41 34.97
C VAL A 4 23.79 35.41 34.21
N VAL A 5 23.04 35.88 33.21
CA VAL A 5 22.34 35.03 32.24
C VAL A 5 23.39 34.40 31.33
N ARG A 6 23.61 33.09 31.46
CA ARG A 6 24.40 32.31 30.50
C ARG A 6 23.58 32.15 29.22
N THR A 7 23.98 32.85 28.16
CA THR A 7 23.50 32.57 26.80
C THR A 7 24.14 31.28 26.30
N SER A 8 23.37 30.19 26.24
CA SER A 8 23.78 28.94 25.62
C SER A 8 24.02 29.17 24.13
N ARG A 9 25.27 29.11 23.67
CA ARG A 9 25.58 29.08 22.24
C ARG A 9 25.09 27.75 21.69
N ILE A 10 23.99 27.77 20.93
CA ILE A 10 23.53 26.62 20.15
C ILE A 10 24.64 26.33 19.14
N SER A 11 25.22 25.14 19.22
CA SER A 11 26.31 24.73 18.33
C SER A 11 25.74 24.46 16.92
N ALA A 12 26.49 24.82 15.88
CA ALA A 12 26.11 24.61 14.47
C ALA A 12 25.61 23.19 14.11
N PRO A 13 26.11 22.08 14.71
CA PRO A 13 25.55 20.75 14.44
C PRO A 13 24.13 20.55 14.97
N ALA A 14 23.72 21.24 16.04
CA ALA A 14 22.34 21.17 16.56
C ALA A 14 21.35 21.91 15.64
N VAL A 15 21.80 22.97 14.95
CA VAL A 15 21.00 23.68 13.93
C VAL A 15 20.86 22.84 12.66
N LEU A 16 21.93 22.15 12.25
CA LEU A 16 21.89 21.21 11.10
C LEU A 16 21.00 19.99 11.38
N LEU A 17 21.01 19.45 12.61
CA LEU A 17 20.12 18.36 13.02
C LEU A 17 18.65 18.80 13.11
N ALA A 18 18.38 20.04 13.54
CA ALA A 18 17.03 20.59 13.56
C ALA A 18 16.49 20.90 12.14
N LEU A 19 17.36 21.31 11.21
CA LEU A 19 17.02 21.54 9.80
C LEU A 19 16.78 20.23 9.05
N SER A 20 17.49 19.14 9.37
CA SER A 20 17.23 17.83 8.77
C SER A 20 15.95 17.17 9.31
N ILE A 21 15.57 17.43 10.57
CA ILE A 21 14.25 17.04 11.09
C ILE A 21 13.13 17.83 10.41
N ALA A 22 13.35 19.11 10.07
CA ALA A 22 12.39 19.93 9.34
C ALA A 22 12.17 19.48 7.89
N ALA A 23 13.18 18.90 7.23
CA ALA A 23 13.05 18.39 5.86
C ALA A 23 12.22 17.09 5.78
N VAL A 24 12.19 16.28 6.84
CA VAL A 24 11.32 15.08 6.94
C VAL A 24 9.85 15.46 7.21
N LEU A 25 9.59 16.70 7.65
CA LEU A 25 8.23 17.21 7.90
C LEU A 25 7.51 17.73 6.64
N GLY A 26 8.18 17.75 5.48
CA GLY A 26 7.68 18.36 4.25
C GLY A 26 6.58 17.59 3.51
N GLY A 27 6.45 16.28 3.72
CA GLY A 27 5.47 15.45 2.99
C GLY A 27 4.01 15.61 3.44
N CYS A 28 3.74 16.32 4.54
CA CYS A 28 2.39 16.42 5.13
C CYS A 28 1.88 17.87 5.29
N ALA A 29 2.65 18.88 4.90
CA ALA A 29 2.35 20.29 5.20
C ALA A 29 1.26 20.94 4.31
N GLY A 30 0.50 20.16 3.53
CA GLY A 30 -0.44 20.70 2.52
C GLY A 30 -1.82 20.06 2.43
N ARG A 31 -2.16 19.06 3.25
CA ARG A 31 -3.48 18.40 3.20
C ARG A 31 -4.47 19.04 4.19
N PRO A 32 -5.74 19.25 3.83
CA PRO A 32 -6.76 19.70 4.78
C PRO A 32 -6.87 18.76 5.99
N SER A 33 -7.25 19.32 7.14
CA SER A 33 -7.40 18.55 8.38
C SER A 33 -8.67 17.72 8.45
N GLN A 34 -9.70 18.07 7.67
CA GLN A 34 -11.04 17.47 7.70
C GLN A 34 -11.84 17.84 6.44
N GLY A 35 -12.96 17.18 6.18
CA GLY A 35 -13.96 17.61 5.19
C GLY A 35 -13.69 17.25 3.71
N VAL A 36 -12.56 16.63 3.35
CA VAL A 36 -12.22 16.32 1.94
C VAL A 36 -13.14 15.27 1.31
N LEU A 37 -13.76 14.39 2.11
CA LEU A 37 -14.72 13.42 1.61
C LEU A 37 -16.15 13.94 1.53
N VAL A 38 -16.40 15.21 1.89
CA VAL A 38 -17.71 15.82 1.62
C VAL A 38 -17.87 15.93 0.10
N PRO A 39 -18.89 15.26 -0.49
CA PRO A 39 -19.06 15.28 -1.94
C PRO A 39 -19.28 16.69 -2.49
N THR A 40 -18.63 17.00 -3.61
CA THR A 40 -18.87 18.24 -4.36
C THR A 40 -19.75 17.98 -5.58
N ALA A 41 -20.66 18.89 -5.87
CA ALA A 41 -21.48 18.85 -7.10
C ALA A 41 -20.71 19.32 -8.35
N GLN A 42 -19.48 19.80 -8.18
CA GLN A 42 -18.67 20.33 -9.28
C GLN A 42 -18.14 19.19 -10.15
N VAL A 43 -18.36 19.32 -11.48
CA VAL A 43 -17.84 18.39 -12.49
C VAL A 43 -16.91 19.17 -13.41
N ALA A 44 -15.71 18.65 -13.64
CA ALA A 44 -14.75 19.21 -14.59
C ALA A 44 -14.63 18.29 -15.83
N PRO A 45 -14.74 18.84 -17.06
CA PRO A 45 -14.53 18.06 -18.28
C PRO A 45 -13.12 17.46 -18.35
N GLY A 46 -13.02 16.22 -18.81
CA GLY A 46 -11.73 15.53 -18.95
C GLY A 46 -11.22 14.84 -17.69
N ASN A 47 -11.90 15.02 -16.55
CA ASN A 47 -11.57 14.30 -15.33
C ASN A 47 -11.91 12.81 -15.42
N THR A 48 -11.17 12.01 -14.66
CA THR A 48 -11.48 10.59 -14.47
C THR A 48 -12.10 10.38 -13.09
N ASN A 49 -13.27 9.74 -13.07
CA ASN A 49 -13.90 9.29 -11.82
C ASN A 49 -13.42 7.88 -11.49
N VAL A 50 -12.80 7.72 -10.33
CA VAL A 50 -12.27 6.44 -9.84
C VAL A 50 -13.11 6.00 -8.64
N PRO A 51 -14.00 5.00 -8.80
CA PRO A 51 -14.71 4.42 -7.68
C PRO A 51 -13.76 3.55 -6.86
N ILE A 52 -13.74 3.71 -5.55
CA ILE A 52 -12.96 2.92 -4.60
C ILE A 52 -13.93 2.17 -3.67
N TYR A 53 -13.87 0.84 -3.71
CA TYR A 53 -14.67 -0.02 -2.83
C TYR A 53 -13.91 -0.27 -1.54
N VAL A 54 -14.42 0.21 -0.42
CA VAL A 54 -13.69 0.20 0.85
C VAL A 54 -14.24 -0.87 1.79
N VAL A 55 -13.32 -1.59 2.44
CA VAL A 55 -13.58 -2.45 3.60
C VAL A 55 -12.69 -2.00 4.74
N THR A 56 -13.26 -1.83 5.93
CA THR A 56 -12.53 -1.30 7.08
C THR A 56 -13.00 -1.88 8.40
N ASN A 57 -12.10 -1.98 9.37
CA ASN A 57 -12.40 -2.19 10.78
C ASN A 57 -12.10 -0.92 11.62
N ARG A 58 -12.16 0.25 10.99
CA ARG A 58 -12.20 1.54 11.68
C ARG A 58 -13.60 1.77 12.25
N LYS A 59 -13.67 2.45 13.40
CA LYS A 59 -14.93 2.97 13.94
C LYS A 59 -15.47 4.05 12.99
N ARG A 60 -16.79 4.06 12.76
CA ARG A 60 -17.45 5.15 12.03
C ARG A 60 -17.24 6.48 12.78
N SER A 61 -16.97 7.54 12.04
CA SER A 61 -16.89 8.88 12.62
C SER A 61 -18.28 9.37 12.99
N ASP A 62 -18.40 9.92 14.19
CA ASP A 62 -19.58 10.63 14.71
C ASP A 62 -19.37 12.15 14.75
N VAL A 63 -18.20 12.64 14.30
CA VAL A 63 -17.78 14.04 14.44
C VAL A 63 -17.74 14.79 13.11
N ASP A 64 -17.22 14.18 12.03
CA ASP A 64 -17.11 14.81 10.71
C ASP A 64 -17.66 13.89 9.60
N PRO A 65 -18.74 14.29 8.90
CA PRO A 65 -19.22 13.58 7.72
C PRO A 65 -18.14 13.39 6.64
N GLY A 66 -17.18 14.31 6.53
CA GLY A 66 -16.04 14.24 5.62
C GLY A 66 -14.88 13.35 6.07
N GLU A 67 -14.94 12.76 7.26
CA GLU A 67 -13.98 11.77 7.76
C GLU A 67 -14.45 10.33 7.43
N MET A 68 -15.77 10.09 7.47
CA MET A 68 -16.46 8.79 7.39
C MET A 68 -16.07 7.76 8.47
N PHE A 69 -14.78 7.51 8.66
CA PHE A 69 -14.23 6.54 9.60
C PHE A 69 -13.00 7.10 10.33
N SER A 70 -12.99 6.96 11.65
CA SER A 70 -11.94 7.53 12.49
C SER A 70 -10.67 6.68 12.55
N GLY A 71 -9.70 7.13 13.35
CA GLY A 71 -8.50 6.37 13.70
C GLY A 71 -8.72 5.27 14.76
N ASP A 72 -9.94 5.08 15.25
CA ASP A 72 -10.23 4.12 16.32
C ASP A 72 -10.66 2.74 15.79
N ARG A 73 -10.44 1.70 16.59
CA ARG A 73 -10.77 0.31 16.27
C ARG A 73 -12.27 0.04 16.36
N SER A 74 -12.76 -0.82 15.48
CA SER A 74 -14.06 -1.47 15.53
C SER A 74 -13.88 -2.99 15.46
N ASP A 75 -14.62 -3.73 16.27
CA ASP A 75 -14.67 -5.20 16.17
C ASP A 75 -15.48 -5.67 14.93
N GLU A 76 -16.25 -4.75 14.33
CA GLU A 76 -17.05 -5.02 13.13
C GLU A 76 -16.40 -4.45 11.87
N LEU A 77 -16.53 -5.21 10.77
CA LEU A 77 -16.23 -4.72 9.42
C LEU A 77 -17.32 -3.77 8.93
N SER A 78 -16.90 -2.62 8.44
CA SER A 78 -17.72 -1.65 7.71
C SER A 78 -17.31 -1.57 6.25
N PHE A 79 -18.25 -1.14 5.41
CA PHE A 79 -18.09 -1.04 3.97
C PHE A 79 -18.48 0.35 3.49
N ALA A 80 -17.83 0.82 2.43
CA ALA A 80 -18.17 2.07 1.77
C ALA A 80 -17.79 2.04 0.28
N GLU A 81 -18.32 2.98 -0.47
CA GLU A 81 -17.90 3.30 -1.83
C GLU A 81 -17.62 4.79 -1.91
N VAL A 82 -16.41 5.15 -2.34
CA VAL A 82 -16.01 6.55 -2.50
C VAL A 82 -15.56 6.76 -3.94
N THR A 83 -16.18 7.70 -4.64
CA THR A 83 -15.77 8.05 -6.01
C THR A 83 -14.94 9.32 -5.96
N VAL A 84 -13.69 9.23 -6.42
CA VAL A 84 -12.75 10.36 -6.49
C VAL A 84 -12.66 10.86 -7.93
N SER A 85 -12.81 12.17 -8.13
CA SER A 85 -12.55 12.87 -9.39
C SER A 85 -11.09 13.30 -9.43
N ILE A 86 -10.39 12.94 -10.52
CA ILE A 86 -8.96 13.21 -10.71
C ILE A 86 -8.78 14.06 -11.99
N PRO A 87 -8.05 15.20 -11.92
CA PRO A 87 -7.71 16.01 -13.08
C PRO A 87 -6.88 15.25 -14.13
N PRO A 88 -6.92 15.64 -15.41
CA PRO A 88 -6.09 15.01 -16.44
C PRO A 88 -4.59 15.19 -16.19
N ASP A 89 -3.75 14.29 -16.72
CA ASP A 89 -2.30 14.27 -16.56
C ASP A 89 -1.62 15.64 -16.83
N ALA A 90 -2.17 16.45 -17.75
CA ALA A 90 -1.64 17.77 -18.10
C ALA A 90 -1.88 18.87 -17.02
N ALA A 91 -2.81 18.64 -16.09
CA ALA A 91 -3.20 19.60 -15.06
C ALA A 91 -2.65 19.25 -13.67
N ARG A 92 -1.89 18.16 -13.54
CA ARG A 92 -1.44 17.62 -12.26
C ARG A 92 -0.04 17.03 -12.32
N LYS A 93 0.54 16.73 -11.17
CA LYS A 93 1.79 15.96 -11.06
C LYS A 93 1.46 14.48 -10.84
N ILE A 94 1.79 13.64 -11.82
CA ILE A 94 1.67 12.18 -11.71
C ILE A 94 2.51 11.69 -10.53
N GLY A 95 1.98 10.74 -9.76
CA GLY A 95 2.62 10.22 -8.56
C GLY A 95 2.21 10.93 -7.26
N GLU A 96 1.55 12.09 -7.36
CA GLU A 96 1.14 12.89 -6.22
C GLU A 96 -0.38 13.01 -6.12
N VAL A 97 -0.87 13.10 -4.89
CA VAL A 97 -2.25 13.51 -4.62
C VAL A 97 -2.29 15.03 -4.58
N GLN A 98 -3.08 15.65 -5.48
CA GLN A 98 -3.29 17.09 -5.46
C GLN A 98 -4.37 17.44 -4.44
N TRP A 99 -3.93 17.79 -3.24
CA TRP A 99 -4.82 18.20 -2.15
C TRP A 99 -5.35 19.62 -2.38
N PRO A 100 -6.65 19.87 -2.12
CA PRO A 100 -7.19 21.21 -2.20
C PRO A 100 -6.63 22.09 -1.08
N ALA A 101 -6.22 23.32 -1.42
CA ALA A 101 -5.75 24.30 -0.43
C ALA A 101 -6.87 24.84 0.47
N SER A 102 -8.12 24.80 -0.02
CA SER A 102 -9.33 25.20 0.70
C SER A 102 -10.50 24.35 0.22
N LEU A 103 -11.50 24.12 1.08
CA LEU A 103 -12.71 23.38 0.73
C LEU A 103 -13.86 24.32 0.33
N PRO A 104 -14.71 23.95 -0.64
CA PRO A 104 -14.61 22.75 -1.49
C PRO A 104 -13.43 22.86 -2.47
N GLY A 105 -12.81 21.73 -2.81
CA GLY A 105 -11.71 21.67 -3.78
C GLY A 105 -12.15 21.99 -5.21
N ASP A 106 -11.21 22.42 -6.05
CA ASP A 106 -11.42 22.70 -7.47
C ASP A 106 -11.12 21.44 -8.30
N PRO A 107 -12.13 20.78 -8.90
CA PRO A 107 -11.90 19.55 -9.68
C PRO A 107 -11.01 19.76 -10.91
N GLN A 108 -10.73 20.99 -11.36
CA GLN A 108 -9.78 21.21 -12.46
C GLN A 108 -8.31 21.05 -12.02
N ARG A 109 -8.03 21.10 -10.72
CA ARG A 109 -6.66 21.17 -10.17
C ARG A 109 -6.41 20.17 -9.05
N ASP A 110 -7.46 19.84 -8.30
CA ASP A 110 -7.42 19.06 -7.09
C ASP A 110 -8.12 17.71 -7.27
N PHE A 111 -7.75 16.75 -6.45
CA PHE A 111 -8.57 15.57 -6.21
C PHE A 111 -9.79 16.01 -5.42
N THR A 112 -10.97 15.62 -5.90
CA THR A 112 -12.24 15.95 -5.23
C THR A 112 -13.14 14.73 -5.10
N THR A 113 -14.01 14.73 -4.10
CA THR A 113 -14.93 13.61 -3.83
C THR A 113 -16.25 13.83 -4.58
N VAL A 114 -16.64 12.88 -5.41
CA VAL A 114 -17.91 12.90 -6.18
C VAL A 114 -19.03 12.24 -5.40
N SER A 115 -18.74 11.13 -4.71
CA SER A 115 -19.67 10.44 -3.83
C SER A 115 -18.91 9.73 -2.70
N ALA A 116 -19.58 9.53 -1.57
CA ALA A 116 -19.01 8.94 -0.36
C ALA A 116 -20.13 8.22 0.40
N ASP A 117 -20.38 6.97 0.03
CA ASP A 117 -21.56 6.22 0.44
C ASP A 117 -21.19 5.09 1.39
N TYR A 118 -21.91 4.95 2.50
CA TYR A 118 -21.81 3.77 3.34
C TYR A 118 -22.55 2.60 2.73
N LEU A 119 -21.92 1.43 2.74
CA LEU A 119 -22.50 0.19 2.25
C LEU A 119 -22.65 -0.82 3.39
N ASP A 120 -23.51 -1.80 3.19
CA ASP A 120 -23.43 -3.07 3.88
C ASP A 120 -22.62 -4.08 3.05
N LYS A 121 -22.37 -5.27 3.61
CA LYS A 121 -21.61 -6.33 2.96
C LYS A 121 -22.22 -6.80 1.64
N THR A 122 -23.55 -6.86 1.55
CA THR A 122 -24.28 -7.33 0.37
C THR A 122 -24.16 -6.33 -0.77
N HIS A 123 -24.39 -5.05 -0.46
CA HIS A 123 -24.25 -3.95 -1.41
C HIS A 123 -22.80 -3.78 -1.86
N PHE A 124 -21.81 -3.91 -0.96
CA PHE A 124 -20.40 -3.95 -1.35
C PHE A 124 -20.10 -5.05 -2.38
N ALA A 125 -20.53 -6.29 -2.12
CA ALA A 125 -20.30 -7.40 -3.02
C ALA A 125 -21.00 -7.19 -4.38
N ALA A 126 -22.21 -6.62 -4.36
CA ALA A 126 -22.96 -6.27 -5.57
C ALA A 126 -22.28 -5.16 -6.37
N SER A 127 -21.80 -4.09 -5.73
CA SER A 127 -21.10 -2.99 -6.42
C SER A 127 -19.78 -3.46 -7.04
N VAL A 128 -18.99 -4.27 -6.34
CA VAL A 128 -17.76 -4.87 -6.90
C VAL A 128 -18.08 -5.74 -8.12
N ALA A 129 -19.12 -6.58 -8.05
CA ALA A 129 -19.54 -7.41 -9.18
C ALA A 129 -20.07 -6.59 -10.37
N ALA A 130 -20.80 -5.51 -10.09
CA ALA A 130 -21.30 -4.57 -11.11
C ALA A 130 -20.13 -3.86 -11.82
N ALA A 131 -19.15 -3.36 -11.06
CA ALA A 131 -17.95 -2.71 -11.61
C ALA A 131 -17.15 -3.65 -12.52
N MET A 132 -17.00 -4.91 -12.11
CA MET A 132 -16.37 -5.95 -12.93
C MET A 132 -17.10 -6.15 -14.25
N LYS A 133 -18.43 -6.31 -14.19
CA LYS A 133 -19.26 -6.50 -15.38
C LYS A 133 -19.18 -5.30 -16.33
N GLN A 134 -19.27 -4.08 -15.79
CA GLN A 134 -19.25 -2.84 -16.58
C GLN A 134 -17.89 -2.62 -17.26
N SER A 135 -16.81 -2.91 -16.56
CA SER A 135 -15.45 -2.71 -17.07
C SER A 135 -14.93 -3.87 -17.93
N GLY A 136 -15.63 -5.01 -17.95
CA GLY A 136 -15.14 -6.27 -18.53
C GLY A 136 -13.91 -6.83 -17.81
N ARG A 137 -13.63 -6.35 -16.59
CA ARG A 137 -12.47 -6.76 -15.78
C ARG A 137 -12.88 -7.84 -14.79
N ASN A 138 -12.04 -8.85 -14.62
CA ASN A 138 -12.21 -9.90 -13.61
C ASN A 138 -11.12 -9.87 -12.52
N LYS A 139 -10.34 -8.79 -12.46
CA LYS A 139 -9.18 -8.63 -11.56
C LYS A 139 -9.48 -7.59 -10.50
N VAL A 140 -9.25 -7.93 -9.23
CA VAL A 140 -9.27 -6.99 -8.10
C VAL A 140 -7.86 -6.62 -7.72
N LEU A 141 -7.64 -5.33 -7.47
CA LEU A 141 -6.47 -4.87 -6.74
C LEU A 141 -6.91 -4.46 -5.33
N VAL A 142 -6.44 -5.19 -4.32
CA VAL A 142 -6.61 -4.85 -2.91
C VAL A 142 -5.41 -4.01 -2.47
N PHE A 143 -5.65 -2.82 -1.93
CA PHE A 143 -4.59 -1.99 -1.36
C PHE A 143 -4.69 -1.94 0.17
N VAL A 144 -3.54 -2.08 0.84
CA VAL A 144 -3.38 -1.95 2.29
C VAL A 144 -2.34 -0.87 2.55
N HIS A 145 -2.80 0.28 3.09
CA HIS A 145 -1.94 1.43 3.37
C HIS A 145 -1.00 1.19 4.57
N GLY A 146 -0.02 2.09 4.70
CA GLY A 146 0.98 2.10 5.76
C GLY A 146 0.56 2.82 7.05
N PHE A 147 1.58 3.20 7.83
CA PHE A 147 1.45 4.02 9.03
C PHE A 147 1.07 5.47 8.70
N ASN A 148 0.47 6.18 9.65
CA ASN A 148 0.15 7.61 9.52
C ASN A 148 -0.83 7.93 8.37
N ASN A 149 -1.84 7.08 8.18
CA ASN A 149 -2.92 7.32 7.23
C ASN A 149 -4.26 7.47 7.96
N ARG A 150 -4.93 8.60 7.73
CA ARG A 150 -6.37 8.72 7.95
C ARG A 150 -7.14 7.97 6.84
N PHE A 151 -8.46 7.89 6.99
CA PHE A 151 -9.31 7.23 6.01
C PHE A 151 -9.27 7.93 4.63
N ASP A 152 -9.40 9.25 4.61
CA ASP A 152 -9.30 10.09 3.42
C ASP A 152 -7.95 9.97 2.70
N ASP A 153 -6.86 9.94 3.46
CA ASP A 153 -5.51 9.73 2.91
C ASP A 153 -5.42 8.43 2.11
N ALA A 154 -5.93 7.34 2.68
CA ALA A 154 -5.89 6.02 2.07
C ALA A 154 -6.76 5.94 0.80
N VAL A 155 -7.93 6.59 0.81
CA VAL A 155 -8.81 6.68 -0.35
C VAL A 155 -8.15 7.46 -1.49
N TYR A 156 -7.67 8.67 -1.23
CA TYR A 156 -7.09 9.53 -2.26
C TYR A 156 -5.79 8.96 -2.82
N ARG A 157 -4.91 8.44 -1.95
CA ARG A 157 -3.68 7.77 -2.38
C ARG A 157 -3.99 6.56 -3.26
N PHE A 158 -4.98 5.74 -2.91
CA PHE A 158 -5.29 4.58 -3.73
C PHE A 158 -5.94 4.95 -5.07
N ALA A 159 -6.79 5.98 -5.08
CA ALA A 159 -7.33 6.53 -6.33
C ALA A 159 -6.20 7.03 -7.25
N GLN A 160 -5.19 7.72 -6.70
CA GLN A 160 -3.98 8.13 -7.42
C GLN A 160 -3.23 6.92 -8.01
N ILE A 161 -2.94 5.90 -7.20
CA ILE A 161 -2.21 4.69 -7.65
C ILE A 161 -2.96 4.00 -8.80
N VAL A 162 -4.27 3.83 -8.68
CA VAL A 162 -5.10 3.14 -9.70
C VAL A 162 -5.15 3.95 -11.00
N HIS A 163 -5.34 5.27 -10.88
CA HIS A 163 -5.38 6.17 -12.02
C HIS A 163 -4.04 6.23 -12.77
N ASP A 164 -2.94 6.41 -12.03
CA ASP A 164 -1.60 6.59 -12.60
C ASP A 164 -1.03 5.31 -13.20
N SER A 165 -1.32 4.16 -12.59
CA SER A 165 -0.84 2.87 -13.08
C SER A 165 -1.57 2.39 -14.33
N LYS A 166 -2.77 2.93 -14.59
CA LYS A 166 -3.66 2.57 -15.71
C LYS A 166 -3.93 1.05 -15.78
N VAL A 167 -3.79 0.35 -14.65
CA VAL A 167 -4.00 -1.11 -14.59
C VAL A 167 -5.49 -1.44 -14.68
N PRO A 168 -5.90 -2.40 -15.54
CA PRO A 168 -7.31 -2.73 -15.72
C PRO A 168 -7.82 -3.63 -14.59
N VAL A 169 -8.01 -3.05 -13.41
CA VAL A 169 -8.49 -3.72 -12.19
C VAL A 169 -9.72 -3.04 -11.60
N VAL A 170 -10.45 -3.73 -10.74
CA VAL A 170 -11.43 -3.13 -9.82
C VAL A 170 -10.71 -2.83 -8.50
N PRO A 171 -10.67 -1.57 -8.04
CA PRO A 171 -9.91 -1.19 -6.85
C PRO A 171 -10.71 -1.43 -5.56
N VAL A 172 -10.14 -2.21 -4.65
CA VAL A 172 -10.67 -2.45 -3.31
C VAL A 172 -9.68 -1.93 -2.27
N LEU A 173 -10.07 -0.97 -1.44
CA LEU A 173 -9.24 -0.47 -0.35
C LEU A 173 -9.53 -1.28 0.92
N PHE A 174 -8.50 -1.84 1.53
CA PHE A 174 -8.57 -2.25 2.93
C PHE A 174 -7.89 -1.20 3.80
N THR A 175 -8.68 -0.54 4.63
CA THR A 175 -8.16 0.48 5.56
C THR A 175 -8.37 0.06 7.00
N TRP A 176 -7.32 0.21 7.80
CA TRP A 176 -7.21 -0.24 9.18
C TRP A 176 -6.97 0.96 10.11
N PRO A 177 -7.23 0.87 11.43
CA PRO A 177 -7.28 2.03 12.33
C PRO A 177 -5.89 2.58 12.68
N SER A 178 -5.26 3.18 11.67
CA SER A 178 -4.15 4.10 11.79
C SER A 178 -4.68 5.48 12.16
N ARG A 179 -4.01 6.16 13.10
CA ARG A 179 -4.45 7.48 13.59
C ARG A 179 -4.10 8.66 12.69
N GLY A 180 -3.29 8.46 11.65
CA GLY A 180 -2.88 9.58 10.80
C GLY A 180 -2.00 10.61 11.53
N GLU A 181 -1.25 10.18 12.55
CA GLU A 181 -0.33 11.05 13.31
C GLU A 181 1.13 10.58 13.25
N LEU A 182 2.04 11.50 12.91
CA LEU A 182 3.49 11.32 12.98
C LEU A 182 4.02 11.51 14.42
N ARG A 183 3.60 10.67 15.36
CA ARG A 183 4.09 10.68 16.75
C ARG A 183 4.43 9.27 17.21
N LEU A 184 5.45 9.12 18.05
CA LEU A 184 5.87 7.80 18.54
C LEU A 184 4.74 7.01 19.23
N ARG A 185 3.89 7.68 20.03
CA ARG A 185 2.70 7.06 20.64
C ARG A 185 1.65 6.59 19.63
N ALA A 186 1.56 7.27 18.49
CA ALA A 186 0.67 6.88 17.40
C ALA A 186 1.28 5.70 16.64
N TYR A 187 2.60 5.66 16.49
CA TYR A 187 3.30 4.51 15.91
C TYR A 187 3.07 3.22 16.70
N THR A 188 3.15 3.26 18.04
CA THR A 188 2.85 2.08 18.88
C THR A 188 1.37 1.71 18.84
N TYR A 189 0.47 2.69 18.86
CA TYR A 189 -0.97 2.45 18.70
C TYR A 189 -1.27 1.78 17.36
N ASP A 190 -0.74 2.33 16.27
CA ASP A 190 -0.90 1.86 14.90
C ASP A 190 -0.34 0.44 14.75
N ARG A 191 0.79 0.12 15.39
CA ARG A 191 1.34 -1.24 15.40
C ARG A 191 0.37 -2.26 16.01
N GLU A 192 -0.21 -1.94 17.16
CA GLU A 192 -1.22 -2.79 17.81
C GLU A 192 -2.52 -2.85 16.97
N SER A 193 -2.89 -1.75 16.32
CA SER A 193 -4.05 -1.67 15.42
C SER A 193 -3.85 -2.51 14.15
N ALA A 194 -2.64 -2.52 13.60
CA ALA A 194 -2.27 -3.38 12.49
C ALA A 194 -2.41 -4.86 12.89
N ASN A 195 -1.93 -5.24 14.08
CA ASN A 195 -2.10 -6.59 14.61
C ASN A 195 -3.57 -6.96 14.83
N PHE A 196 -4.38 -6.03 15.35
CA PHE A 196 -5.84 -6.18 15.50
C PHE A 196 -6.55 -6.40 14.15
N SER A 197 -6.00 -5.89 13.04
CA SER A 197 -6.64 -5.88 11.72
C SER A 197 -6.35 -7.09 10.84
N ARG A 198 -5.52 -8.03 11.29
CA ARG A 198 -5.11 -9.21 10.50
C ARG A 198 -6.30 -10.09 10.08
N ASP A 199 -7.26 -10.30 10.97
CA ASP A 199 -8.42 -11.16 10.71
C ASP A 199 -9.45 -10.44 9.82
N ALA A 200 -9.53 -9.11 9.92
CA ALA A 200 -10.34 -8.28 9.04
C ALA A 200 -9.87 -8.36 7.57
N LEU A 201 -8.56 -8.33 7.33
CA LEU A 201 -8.00 -8.51 5.98
C LEU A 201 -8.21 -9.95 5.47
N ASP A 202 -8.04 -10.97 6.31
CA ASP A 202 -8.36 -12.36 5.94
C ASP A 202 -9.83 -12.50 5.50
N ASN A 203 -10.76 -11.91 6.25
CA ASN A 203 -12.18 -11.92 5.92
C ASN A 203 -12.49 -11.25 4.57
N LEU A 204 -11.81 -10.14 4.25
CA LEU A 204 -11.90 -9.51 2.93
C LEU A 204 -11.41 -10.46 1.83
N LEU A 205 -10.21 -11.00 1.96
CA LEU A 205 -9.62 -11.90 0.95
C LEU A 205 -10.49 -13.15 0.74
N SER A 206 -11.06 -13.70 1.81
CA SER A 206 -11.99 -14.83 1.76
C SER A 206 -13.31 -14.46 1.05
N THR A 207 -13.82 -13.25 1.27
CA THR A 207 -15.02 -12.74 0.57
C THR A 207 -14.76 -12.59 -0.93
N LEU A 208 -13.60 -12.07 -1.32
CA LEU A 208 -13.21 -11.95 -2.73
C LEU A 208 -12.96 -13.32 -3.40
N ASP A 209 -12.31 -14.24 -2.69
CA ASP A 209 -12.10 -15.61 -3.19
C ASP A 209 -13.44 -16.33 -3.45
N ALA A 210 -14.44 -16.13 -2.59
CA ALA A 210 -15.77 -16.73 -2.72
C ALA A 210 -16.65 -16.11 -3.83
N SER A 211 -16.39 -14.85 -4.23
CA SER A 211 -17.24 -14.15 -5.20
C SER A 211 -17.07 -14.70 -6.63
N PRO A 212 -18.13 -15.17 -7.30
CA PRO A 212 -18.02 -15.73 -8.65
C PRO A 212 -17.64 -14.69 -9.72
N ALA A 213 -17.88 -13.40 -9.48
CA ALA A 213 -17.47 -12.32 -10.37
C ALA A 213 -15.95 -12.11 -10.38
N VAL A 214 -15.29 -12.36 -9.25
CA VAL A 214 -13.84 -12.21 -9.10
C VAL A 214 -13.14 -13.40 -9.74
N GLY A 215 -12.23 -13.14 -10.69
CA GLY A 215 -11.34 -14.15 -11.28
C GLY A 215 -9.96 -14.16 -10.63
N GLU A 216 -9.38 -12.98 -10.39
CA GLU A 216 -8.05 -12.81 -9.82
C GLU A 216 -8.04 -11.70 -8.77
N VAL A 217 -7.24 -11.87 -7.73
CA VAL A 217 -6.98 -10.91 -6.67
C VAL A 217 -5.48 -10.63 -6.63
N TYR A 218 -5.13 -9.35 -6.60
CA TYR A 218 -3.77 -8.85 -6.41
C TYR A 218 -3.76 -8.04 -5.13
N LEU A 219 -2.84 -8.33 -4.21
CA LEU A 219 -2.70 -7.60 -2.95
C LEU A 219 -1.49 -6.68 -3.04
N LEU A 220 -1.68 -5.39 -2.80
CA LEU A 220 -0.63 -4.37 -2.72
C LEU A 220 -0.60 -3.83 -1.29
N ALA A 221 0.49 -4.06 -0.58
CA ALA A 221 0.66 -3.60 0.79
C ALA A 221 1.88 -2.67 0.90
N HIS A 222 1.75 -1.61 1.70
CA HIS A 222 2.80 -0.61 1.86
C HIS A 222 3.23 -0.48 3.32
N SER A 223 4.53 -0.28 3.56
CA SER A 223 5.09 0.04 4.88
C SER A 223 4.59 -0.94 5.97
N MET A 224 4.04 -0.42 7.06
CA MET A 224 3.44 -1.21 8.15
C MET A 224 2.24 -2.08 7.70
N GLY A 225 1.54 -1.73 6.62
CA GLY A 225 0.47 -2.55 6.04
C GLY A 225 0.95 -3.93 5.58
N ASN A 226 2.24 -4.08 5.27
CA ASN A 226 2.85 -5.37 4.95
C ASN A 226 2.78 -6.35 6.13
N TRP A 227 2.85 -5.85 7.37
CA TRP A 227 2.68 -6.69 8.56
C TRP A 227 1.28 -7.33 8.58
N ILE A 228 0.25 -6.54 8.29
CA ILE A 228 -1.14 -7.00 8.26
C ILE A 228 -1.32 -8.03 7.15
N ALA A 229 -0.79 -7.75 5.96
CA ALA A 229 -0.83 -8.66 4.83
C ALA A 229 -0.19 -10.01 5.17
N LEU A 230 1.03 -10.01 5.71
CA LEU A 230 1.75 -11.23 6.04
C LEU A 230 1.08 -12.03 7.15
N GLU A 231 0.58 -11.38 8.20
CA GLU A 231 -0.16 -12.06 9.28
C GLU A 231 -1.47 -12.66 8.78
N ALA A 232 -2.23 -11.93 7.95
CA ALA A 232 -3.45 -12.46 7.34
C ALA A 232 -3.16 -13.70 6.48
N LEU A 233 -2.11 -13.65 5.64
CA LEU A 233 -1.70 -14.78 4.80
C LEU A 233 -1.20 -15.97 5.62
N ARG A 234 -0.46 -15.72 6.71
CA ARG A 234 -0.05 -16.74 7.67
C ARG A 234 -1.26 -17.43 8.30
N THR A 235 -2.24 -16.66 8.78
CA THR A 235 -3.49 -17.18 9.35
C THR A 235 -4.25 -18.01 8.33
N ARG A 236 -4.36 -17.53 7.08
CA ARG A 236 -4.98 -18.28 5.97
C ARG A 236 -4.29 -19.61 5.70
N ALA A 237 -2.96 -19.61 5.64
CA ALA A 237 -2.19 -20.84 5.42
C ALA A 237 -2.36 -21.86 6.56
N ILE A 238 -2.53 -21.39 7.80
CA ILE A 238 -2.82 -22.27 8.96
C ILE A 238 -4.24 -22.84 8.89
N ARG A 239 -5.23 -22.02 8.50
CA ARG A 239 -6.65 -22.41 8.45
C ARG A 239 -7.00 -23.29 7.25
N ALA A 240 -6.33 -23.10 6.12
CA ALA A 240 -6.72 -23.72 4.84
C ALA A 240 -5.57 -24.60 4.28
N PRO A 241 -5.73 -25.94 4.24
CA PRO A 241 -4.72 -26.84 3.70
C PRO A 241 -4.48 -26.63 2.19
N ALA A 242 -3.33 -27.11 1.69
CA ALA A 242 -2.75 -26.84 0.36
C ALA A 242 -3.66 -27.08 -0.88
N VAL A 243 -4.79 -27.76 -0.75
CA VAL A 243 -5.77 -27.93 -1.85
C VAL A 243 -6.64 -26.67 -2.02
N ALA A 244 -6.92 -25.94 -0.95
CA ALA A 244 -7.63 -24.66 -0.99
C ALA A 244 -6.73 -23.53 -1.53
N SER A 245 -5.41 -23.57 -1.26
CA SER A 245 -4.46 -22.58 -1.80
C SER A 245 -4.35 -22.63 -3.33
N LYS A 246 -4.42 -23.82 -3.95
CA LYS A 246 -4.44 -23.98 -5.41
C LYS A 246 -5.65 -23.36 -6.08
N ARG A 247 -6.77 -23.21 -5.36
CA ARG A 247 -7.98 -22.56 -5.85
C ARG A 247 -8.06 -21.07 -5.49
N SER A 248 -7.09 -20.56 -4.72
CA SER A 248 -7.11 -19.15 -4.33
C SER A 248 -7.01 -18.27 -5.58
N LYS A 249 -7.78 -17.19 -5.56
CA LYS A 249 -7.75 -16.17 -6.61
C LYS A 249 -6.64 -15.17 -6.35
N LEU A 250 -6.00 -15.20 -5.18
CA LEU A 250 -4.82 -14.38 -4.87
C LEU A 250 -3.63 -14.80 -5.74
N LYS A 251 -3.36 -14.02 -6.80
CA LYS A 251 -2.32 -14.32 -7.81
C LYS A 251 -0.99 -13.67 -7.51
N ASN A 252 -0.96 -12.56 -6.78
CA ASN A 252 0.29 -11.94 -6.35
C ASN A 252 0.09 -11.10 -5.09
N VAL A 253 1.13 -11.05 -4.26
CA VAL A 253 1.24 -10.17 -3.09
C VAL A 253 2.45 -9.27 -3.30
N MET A 254 2.19 -8.01 -3.56
CA MET A 254 3.18 -6.96 -3.78
C MET A 254 3.45 -6.25 -2.45
N LEU A 255 4.63 -6.49 -1.88
CA LEU A 255 5.09 -5.89 -0.64
C LEU A 255 5.98 -4.69 -0.95
N VAL A 256 5.49 -3.48 -0.69
CA VAL A 256 6.20 -2.23 -0.99
C VAL A 256 6.77 -1.62 0.28
N ALA A 257 8.08 -1.34 0.27
CA ALA A 257 8.82 -0.76 1.39
C ALA A 257 8.46 -1.41 2.75
N PRO A 258 8.49 -2.75 2.88
CA PRO A 258 7.96 -3.41 4.06
C PRO A 258 8.69 -3.05 5.36
N ASP A 259 7.94 -2.44 6.28
CA ASP A 259 8.33 -2.25 7.69
C ASP A 259 8.07 -3.54 8.48
N VAL A 260 8.83 -4.58 8.11
CA VAL A 260 8.73 -5.91 8.69
C VAL A 260 10.15 -6.40 8.98
N ASP A 261 10.35 -6.93 10.18
CA ASP A 261 11.57 -7.59 10.58
C ASP A 261 11.87 -8.80 9.68
N VAL A 262 13.11 -8.94 9.22
CA VAL A 262 13.46 -10.01 8.28
C VAL A 262 13.32 -11.41 8.89
N ASP A 263 13.62 -11.60 10.17
CA ASP A 263 13.45 -12.89 10.85
C ASP A 263 11.98 -13.23 11.07
N VAL A 264 11.14 -12.21 11.33
CA VAL A 264 9.69 -12.40 11.36
C VAL A 264 9.17 -12.81 9.98
N PHE A 265 9.62 -12.14 8.92
CA PHE A 265 9.25 -12.51 7.54
C PHE A 265 9.65 -13.95 7.21
N ARG A 266 10.89 -14.36 7.54
CA ARG A 266 11.35 -15.75 7.39
C ARG A 266 10.44 -16.74 8.13
N SER A 267 10.11 -16.44 9.39
CA SER A 267 9.23 -17.28 10.22
C SER A 267 7.82 -17.42 9.62
N GLN A 268 7.24 -16.32 9.15
CA GLN A 268 5.94 -16.29 8.49
C GLN A 268 5.96 -17.06 7.17
N LEU A 269 6.97 -16.84 6.32
CA LEU A 269 7.16 -17.57 5.07
C LEU A 269 7.21 -19.08 5.28
N ASN A 270 8.02 -19.53 6.24
CA ASN A 270 8.15 -20.95 6.57
C ASN A 270 6.79 -21.56 6.97
N ARG A 271 5.96 -20.79 7.68
CA ARG A 271 4.62 -21.24 8.09
C ARG A 271 3.63 -21.31 6.93
N MET A 272 3.87 -20.57 5.85
CA MET A 272 3.06 -20.60 4.62
C MET A 272 3.54 -21.64 3.61
N SER A 273 4.59 -22.42 3.91
CA SER A 273 5.17 -23.40 2.98
C SER A 273 4.10 -24.36 2.43
N GLY A 274 4.04 -24.49 1.09
CA GLY A 274 3.05 -25.31 0.38
C GLY A 274 1.70 -24.64 0.07
N ALA A 275 1.40 -23.49 0.68
CA ALA A 275 0.16 -22.73 0.45
C ALA A 275 0.38 -21.23 0.16
N ARG A 276 1.64 -20.80 0.05
CA ARG A 276 2.02 -19.40 -0.12
C ARG A 276 1.64 -18.87 -1.52
N PRO A 277 1.02 -17.68 -1.63
CA PRO A 277 0.87 -17.00 -2.91
C PRO A 277 2.23 -16.57 -3.49
N PRO A 278 2.32 -16.25 -4.79
CA PRO A 278 3.46 -15.51 -5.34
C PRO A 278 3.65 -14.18 -4.60
N ILE A 279 4.91 -13.81 -4.35
CA ILE A 279 5.28 -12.57 -3.65
C ILE A 279 6.23 -11.77 -4.55
N SER A 280 5.91 -10.50 -4.73
CA SER A 280 6.77 -9.48 -5.30
C SER A 280 7.19 -8.50 -4.21
N LEU A 281 8.49 -8.31 -4.02
CA LEU A 281 9.07 -7.44 -2.99
C LEU A 281 9.68 -6.21 -3.66
N PHE A 282 9.26 -5.02 -3.24
CA PHE A 282 9.81 -3.75 -3.70
C PHE A 282 10.61 -3.11 -2.56
N VAL A 283 11.90 -2.92 -2.79
CA VAL A 283 12.86 -2.41 -1.79
C VAL A 283 13.49 -1.11 -2.26
N SER A 284 13.88 -0.27 -1.31
CA SER A 284 14.66 0.95 -1.53
C SER A 284 15.72 1.00 -0.44
N ARG A 285 17.01 0.90 -0.80
CA ARG A 285 18.12 0.87 0.17
C ARG A 285 18.45 2.24 0.77
N ASP A 286 17.82 3.28 0.24
CA ASP A 286 17.92 4.67 0.68
C ASP A 286 16.67 5.13 1.46
N ASP A 287 15.86 4.17 1.95
CA ASP A 287 14.64 4.45 2.72
C ASP A 287 14.95 4.91 4.16
N GLY A 288 14.88 6.23 4.36
CA GLY A 288 15.09 6.87 5.65
C GLY A 288 14.00 6.57 6.68
N ALA A 289 12.76 6.29 6.26
CA ALA A 289 11.67 5.96 7.18
C ALA A 289 11.88 4.56 7.78
N LEU A 290 12.33 3.59 6.98
CA LEU A 290 12.72 2.28 7.47
C LEU A 290 13.97 2.33 8.34
N SER A 291 14.90 3.24 8.05
CA SER A 291 16.05 3.50 8.93
C SER A 291 15.62 3.98 10.32
N LEU A 292 14.63 4.88 10.40
CA LEU A 292 14.07 5.31 11.68
C LEU A 292 13.33 4.17 12.41
N SER A 293 12.54 3.37 11.68
CA SER A 293 11.89 2.17 12.24
C SER A 293 12.94 1.21 12.82
N LYS A 294 14.00 0.91 12.07
CA LYS A 294 15.10 0.06 12.51
C LYS A 294 15.69 0.53 13.84
N THR A 295 15.95 1.82 14.01
CA THR A 295 16.43 2.39 15.28
C THR A 295 15.42 2.23 16.42
N ILE A 296 14.13 2.44 16.16
CA ILE A 296 13.06 2.25 17.18
C ILE A 296 13.04 0.81 17.70
N TRP A 297 13.42 -0.16 16.87
CA TRP A 297 13.32 -1.58 17.15
C TRP A 297 14.66 -2.27 17.44
N GLY A 298 15.66 -1.51 17.90
CA GLY A 298 16.93 -2.10 18.35
C GLY A 298 17.83 -2.58 17.22
N ASP A 299 17.88 -1.82 16.12
CA ASP A 299 18.79 -1.98 14.98
C ASP A 299 18.60 -3.26 14.14
N VAL A 300 17.42 -3.89 14.23
CA VAL A 300 17.10 -5.07 13.41
C VAL A 300 16.70 -4.69 11.98
N ALA A 301 17.31 -5.37 11.01
CA ALA A 301 17.09 -5.14 9.59
C ALA A 301 15.61 -5.22 9.20
N ARG A 302 15.17 -4.25 8.38
CA ARG A 302 13.82 -4.18 7.83
C ARG A 302 13.83 -4.77 6.43
N LEU A 303 12.80 -5.53 6.11
CA LEU A 303 12.68 -6.22 4.83
C LEU A 303 12.72 -5.27 3.63
N GLY A 304 12.21 -4.03 3.78
CA GLY A 304 12.24 -3.03 2.72
C GLY A 304 13.59 -2.35 2.48
N ASP A 305 14.53 -2.52 3.40
CA ASP A 305 15.87 -1.89 3.42
C ASP A 305 17.00 -2.91 3.14
N ILE A 306 16.66 -4.17 2.83
CA ILE A 306 17.68 -5.18 2.51
C ILE A 306 18.37 -4.87 1.18
N ASP A 307 19.64 -5.27 1.06
CA ASP A 307 20.29 -5.39 -0.24
C ASP A 307 20.03 -6.80 -0.81
N PRO A 308 19.17 -6.95 -1.83
CA PRO A 308 18.80 -8.26 -2.35
C PRO A 308 19.93 -8.94 -3.14
N THR A 309 21.04 -8.24 -3.40
CA THR A 309 22.21 -8.79 -4.09
C THR A 309 23.23 -9.42 -3.13
N GLN A 310 23.10 -9.18 -1.83
CA GLN A 310 24.02 -9.67 -0.81
C GLN A 310 23.51 -10.95 -0.13
N GLU A 311 24.44 -11.77 0.37
CA GLU A 311 24.08 -12.92 1.20
C GLU A 311 23.74 -12.48 2.64
N PRO A 312 22.80 -13.15 3.32
CA PRO A 312 22.07 -14.35 2.89
C PRO A 312 20.83 -14.06 2.02
N TYR A 313 20.47 -12.80 1.82
CA TYR A 313 19.21 -12.40 1.19
C TYR A 313 19.09 -12.88 -0.26
N ARG A 314 20.16 -12.79 -1.05
CA ARG A 314 20.17 -13.24 -2.44
C ARG A 314 19.76 -14.71 -2.56
N THR A 315 20.39 -15.58 -1.77
CA THR A 315 20.08 -17.02 -1.79
C THR A 315 18.70 -17.32 -1.22
N GLU A 316 18.30 -16.66 -0.13
CA GLU A 316 16.99 -16.84 0.50
C GLU A 316 15.85 -16.44 -0.45
N LEU A 317 15.91 -15.25 -1.04
CA LEU A 317 14.89 -14.74 -1.96
C LEU A 317 14.78 -15.61 -3.21
N ALA A 318 15.91 -16.11 -3.73
CA ALA A 318 15.93 -17.04 -4.87
C ALA A 318 15.34 -18.41 -4.53
N ARG A 319 15.76 -19.02 -3.41
CA ARG A 319 15.21 -20.28 -2.89
C ARG A 319 13.70 -20.17 -2.71
N ASP A 320 13.27 -19.06 -2.15
CA ASP A 320 11.88 -18.78 -1.83
C ASP A 320 11.13 -18.20 -3.04
N ARG A 321 11.72 -18.11 -4.23
CA ARG A 321 11.07 -17.63 -5.47
C ARG A 321 10.33 -16.30 -5.27
N ILE A 322 10.95 -15.35 -4.59
CA ILE A 322 10.42 -14.00 -4.38
C ILE A 322 10.94 -13.11 -5.50
N ASP A 323 10.03 -12.44 -6.20
CA ASP A 323 10.41 -11.48 -7.23
C ASP A 323 10.77 -10.14 -6.61
N VAL A 324 12.05 -9.75 -6.70
CA VAL A 324 12.53 -8.51 -6.05
C VAL A 324 12.72 -7.39 -7.08
N TYR A 325 12.16 -6.22 -6.78
CA TYR A 325 12.29 -4.99 -7.53
C TYR A 325 13.04 -3.97 -6.65
N ASP A 326 14.32 -3.75 -6.96
CA ASP A 326 15.12 -2.72 -6.28
C ASP A 326 14.86 -1.36 -6.93
N LEU A 327 14.15 -0.50 -6.20
CA LEU A 327 13.75 0.84 -6.63
C LEU A 327 14.82 1.90 -6.36
N THR A 328 15.93 1.56 -5.71
CA THR A 328 17.00 2.51 -5.35
C THR A 328 17.51 3.27 -6.58
N LYS A 329 17.54 2.64 -7.75
CA LYS A 329 18.01 3.25 -9.01
C LYS A 329 16.98 4.15 -9.70
N LEU A 330 15.76 4.20 -9.19
CA LEU A 330 14.71 5.11 -9.66
C LEU A 330 14.69 6.42 -8.88
N ALA A 331 15.63 6.62 -7.95
CA ALA A 331 15.73 7.83 -7.16
C ALA A 331 15.80 9.08 -8.05
N VAL A 332 14.97 10.07 -7.75
CA VAL A 332 15.00 11.39 -8.37
C VAL A 332 15.10 12.47 -7.30
N ALA A 333 15.60 13.65 -7.67
CA ALA A 333 15.77 14.73 -6.70
C ALA A 333 14.44 15.11 -6.02
N GLY A 334 14.40 14.99 -4.70
CA GLY A 334 13.24 15.33 -3.88
C GLY A 334 12.15 14.26 -3.79
N ASP A 335 12.41 13.03 -4.24
CA ASP A 335 11.50 11.90 -4.00
C ASP A 335 11.56 11.37 -2.56
N ASP A 336 10.52 10.65 -2.17
CA ASP A 336 10.51 9.85 -0.96
C ASP A 336 10.76 8.38 -1.30
N ALA A 337 11.90 7.84 -0.88
CA ALA A 337 12.27 6.45 -1.09
C ALA A 337 11.23 5.45 -0.55
N HIS A 338 10.48 5.85 0.47
CA HIS A 338 9.43 5.05 1.11
C HIS A 338 8.17 4.93 0.24
N ASP A 339 7.83 6.02 -0.48
CA ASP A 339 6.65 6.12 -1.34
C ASP A 339 7.00 5.98 -2.83
N ARG A 340 8.28 5.79 -3.19
CA ARG A 340 8.80 5.78 -4.56
C ARG A 340 8.05 4.88 -5.52
N ALA A 341 7.54 3.73 -5.05
CA ALA A 341 6.74 2.83 -5.89
C ALA A 341 5.45 3.49 -6.44
N PHE A 342 4.93 4.49 -5.71
CA PHE A 342 3.69 5.22 -6.00
C PHE A 342 3.95 6.62 -6.56
N GLU A 343 5.12 7.20 -6.34
CA GLU A 343 5.55 8.46 -6.96
C GLU A 343 6.09 8.22 -8.39
N GLN A 344 6.84 7.13 -8.58
CA GLN A 344 7.46 6.75 -9.86
C GLN A 344 6.67 5.64 -10.57
N VAL A 345 5.33 5.73 -10.61
CA VAL A 345 4.45 4.65 -11.10
C VAL A 345 4.81 4.19 -12.52
N GLY A 346 5.09 5.12 -13.43
CA GLY A 346 5.44 4.80 -14.82
C GLY A 346 6.69 3.90 -14.91
N PRO A 347 7.85 4.35 -14.40
CA PRO A 347 9.06 3.54 -14.31
C PRO A 347 8.87 2.20 -13.59
N VAL A 348 8.11 2.17 -12.49
CA VAL A 348 7.84 0.93 -11.72
C VAL A 348 7.02 -0.06 -12.55
N VAL A 349 5.95 0.40 -13.20
CA VAL A 349 5.12 -0.44 -14.09
C VAL A 349 5.96 -0.96 -15.27
N ALA A 350 6.85 -0.13 -15.84
CA ALA A 350 7.76 -0.57 -16.89
C ALA A 350 8.71 -1.68 -16.41
N MET A 351 9.24 -1.56 -15.20
CA MET A 351 10.11 -2.57 -14.58
C MET A 351 9.38 -3.91 -14.37
N ILE A 352 8.13 -3.87 -13.89
CA ILE A 352 7.28 -5.05 -13.74
C ILE A 352 7.05 -5.73 -15.10
N ARG A 353 6.67 -4.95 -16.12
CA ARG A 353 6.45 -5.48 -17.48
C ARG A 353 7.70 -6.13 -18.07
N GLN A 354 8.85 -5.49 -17.90
CA GLN A 354 10.13 -6.02 -18.37
C GLN A 354 10.46 -7.36 -17.71
N ARG A 355 10.28 -7.48 -16.39
CA ARG A 355 10.55 -8.73 -15.66
C ARG A 355 9.58 -9.85 -16.06
N MET A 356 8.31 -9.52 -16.26
CA MET A 356 7.32 -10.48 -16.75
C MET A 356 7.69 -11.03 -18.14
N ALA A 357 8.11 -10.16 -19.06
CA ALA A 357 8.54 -10.56 -20.40
C ALA A 357 9.80 -11.47 -20.35
N GLN A 358 10.77 -11.15 -19.49
CA GLN A 358 11.95 -11.99 -19.28
C GLN A 358 11.59 -13.36 -18.70
N GLY A 359 10.67 -13.41 -17.74
CA GLY A 359 10.18 -14.66 -17.16
C GLY A 359 9.47 -15.56 -18.17
N GLN A 360 8.65 -14.97 -19.06
CA GLN A 360 7.99 -15.68 -20.16
C GLN A 360 9.01 -16.24 -21.16
N ALA A 361 9.98 -15.44 -21.60
CA ALA A 361 11.01 -15.88 -22.53
C ALA A 361 11.87 -17.03 -21.98
N LEU A 362 12.24 -16.99 -20.69
CA LEU A 362 12.98 -18.08 -20.02
C LEU A 362 12.13 -19.35 -19.89
N GLY A 363 10.81 -19.20 -19.67
CA GLY A 363 9.86 -20.31 -19.65
C GLY A 363 9.71 -20.99 -21.03
N GLU A 364 9.58 -20.18 -22.08
CA GLU A 364 9.50 -20.65 -23.47
C GLU A 364 10.79 -21.35 -23.92
N GLN A 365 11.96 -20.81 -23.58
CA GLN A 365 13.25 -21.46 -23.86
C GLN A 365 13.39 -22.81 -23.14
N LYS A 366 12.97 -22.90 -21.86
CA LYS A 366 12.96 -24.18 -21.12
C LYS A 366 11.96 -25.18 -21.68
N ALA A 367 10.81 -24.72 -22.17
CA ALA A 367 9.81 -25.58 -22.81
C ALA A 367 10.28 -26.07 -24.20
N ALA A 368 10.95 -25.21 -24.98
CA ALA A 368 11.56 -25.56 -26.26
C ALA A 368 12.75 -26.52 -26.09
N ALA A 369 13.44 -26.49 -24.95
CA ALA A 369 14.51 -27.42 -24.59
C ALA A 369 14.02 -28.80 -24.06
N GLY A 370 12.72 -29.11 -24.18
CA GLY A 370 12.13 -30.41 -23.81
C GLY A 370 12.55 -31.58 -24.72
N PRO A 371 12.17 -32.82 -24.38
CA PRO A 371 12.99 -33.94 -23.90
C PRO A 371 14.00 -34.58 -24.88
N LEU A 372 14.27 -33.99 -26.05
CA LEU A 372 15.24 -34.53 -27.02
C LEU A 372 16.70 -34.26 -26.66
N ALA A 373 16.97 -33.36 -25.70
CA ALA A 373 18.34 -33.05 -25.25
C ALA A 373 18.87 -34.00 -24.15
N ARG A 374 18.12 -35.03 -23.72
CA ARG A 374 18.58 -36.04 -22.73
C ARG A 374 18.88 -37.42 -23.34
N LEU A 375 19.12 -37.47 -24.65
CA LEU A 375 19.60 -38.67 -25.36
C LEU A 375 21.01 -38.50 -25.93
N ALA A 376 21.71 -37.43 -25.55
CA ALA A 376 23.09 -37.19 -25.93
C ALA A 376 23.88 -36.72 -24.71
N GLU A 377 24.06 -37.60 -23.74
CA GLU A 377 25.19 -37.60 -22.78
C GLU A 377 25.32 -38.98 -22.11
#